data_AF-A0A2A9NFG8-F1
#
_entry.id   AF-A0A2A9NFG8-F1
#
_cell.length_a   1.000
_cell.length_b   1.000
_cell.length_c   1.000
_cell.angle_alpha   90.00
_cell.angle_beta   90.00
_cell.angle_gamma   90.00
#
_symmetry.space_group_name_H-M   'P 1'
#
loop_
_entity.id
_entity.type
_entity.pdbx_description
1 polymer ?
#
loop_
_entity_poly.entity_id
_entity_poly.type
_entity_poly.pdbx_seq_one_letter_code
_entity_poly.pdbx_strand_id
1 'polypeptide(L)' 'MTWRSIFTYNKFAQITARAVRASLKEEQRLAAEKRGVTTLRYQQWDNGLGGQQVTLGDPDANGLEKTR' A
#
# COMPACT_ATOMS: atom_id res chain seq x y z
N MET A 1 -14.95 -19.76 -1.75
CA MET A 1 -13.60 -19.50 -1.18
C MET A 1 -13.68 -18.37 -0.16
N THR A 2 -13.06 -18.54 1.01
CA THR A 2 -13.05 -17.55 2.09
C THR A 2 -11.73 -16.79 2.04
N TRP A 3 -11.77 -15.45 1.95
CA TRP A 3 -10.58 -14.58 1.89
C TRP A 3 -9.54 -14.87 3.00
N ARG A 4 -10.02 -15.35 4.15
CA ARG A 4 -9.22 -15.77 5.32
C ARG A 4 -8.13 -16.80 5.00
N SER A 5 -8.31 -17.60 3.94
CA SER A 5 -7.33 -18.62 3.54
C SER A 5 -6.21 -18.10 2.64
N ILE A 6 -6.35 -16.87 2.09
CA ILE A 6 -5.45 -16.32 1.08
C ILE A 6 -4.59 -15.20 1.68
N PHE A 7 -5.17 -14.40 2.58
CA PHE A 7 -4.47 -13.30 3.22
C PHE A 7 -5.02 -12.98 4.62
N THR A 8 -4.21 -12.24 5.39
CA THR A 8 -4.55 -11.81 6.75
C THR A 8 -5.62 -10.72 6.76
N TYR A 9 -6.27 -10.54 7.90
CA TYR A 9 -7.35 -9.55 8.08
C TYR A 9 -6.92 -8.12 7.72
N ASN A 10 -5.67 -7.73 8.00
CA ASN A 10 -5.17 -6.40 7.65
C ASN A 10 -5.18 -6.17 6.14
N LYS A 11 -4.79 -7.17 5.33
CA LYS A 11 -4.84 -7.07 3.87
C LYS A 11 -6.28 -7.03 3.36
N PHE A 12 -7.18 -7.81 3.96
CA PHE A 12 -8.61 -7.77 3.65
C PHE A 12 -9.18 -6.36 3.87
N ALA A 13 -8.97 -5.81 5.07
CA ALA A 13 -9.47 -4.49 5.45
C ALA A 13 -8.91 -3.36 4.56
N GLN A 14 -7.64 -3.46 4.14
CA GLN A 14 -7.05 -2.52 3.20
C GLN A 14 -7.76 -2.53 1.83
N ILE A 15 -8.03 -3.73 1.29
CA ILE A 15 -8.69 -3.89 -0.02
C ILE A 15 -10.13 -3.38 0.04
N THR A 16 -10.89 -3.74 1.07
CA THR A 16 -12.27 -3.27 1.23
C THR A 16 -12.33 -1.76 1.46
N ALA A 17 -11.41 -1.20 2.25
CA ALA A 17 -11.30 0.25 2.42
C ALA A 17 -11.01 0.98 1.09
N ARG A 18 -10.15 0.43 0.22
CA ARG A 18 -9.92 1.00 -1.14
C ARG A 18 -11.21 0.99 -1.96
N ALA A 19 -11.93 -0.12 -1.99
CA ALA A 19 -13.20 -0.24 -2.71
C ALA A 19 -14.27 0.74 -2.19
N VAL A 20 -14.36 0.93 -0.88
CA VAL A 20 -15.31 1.88 -0.27
C VAL A 20 -14.96 3.33 -0.66
N ARG A 21 -13.68 3.70 -0.64
CA ARG A 21 -13.25 5.06 -1.05
C ARG A 21 -13.59 5.35 -2.51
N ALA A 22 -13.40 4.39 -3.41
CA ALA A 22 -13.76 4.53 -4.82
C ALA A 22 -15.28 4.68 -5.04
N SER A 23 -16.09 4.25 -4.07
CA SER A 23 -17.56 4.33 -4.14
C SER A 23 -18.13 5.65 -3.59
N LEU A 24 -17.29 6.56 -3.06
CA LEU A 24 -17.72 7.85 -2.52
C LEU A 24 -17.84 8.94 -3.60
N LYS A 25 -18.64 9.97 -3.31
CA LYS A 25 -18.72 11.20 -4.12
C LYS A 25 -17.38 11.92 -4.14
N GLU A 26 -17.10 12.65 -5.23
CA GLU A 26 -15.79 13.23 -5.53
C GLU A 26 -15.22 14.13 -4.42
N GLU A 27 -16.05 14.97 -3.80
CA GLU A 27 -15.66 15.85 -2.70
C GLU A 27 -15.08 15.09 -1.49
N GLN A 28 -15.71 13.97 -1.14
CA GLN A 28 -15.29 13.13 -0.01
C GLN A 28 -14.22 12.12 -0.41
N ARG A 29 -14.18 11.75 -1.69
CA ARG A 29 -13.17 10.85 -2.27
C ARG A 29 -11.78 11.44 -2.11
N LEU A 30 -11.56 12.71 -2.46
CA LEU A 30 -10.25 13.35 -2.40
C LEU A 30 -9.65 13.33 -0.98
N ALA A 31 -10.45 13.64 0.04
CA ALA A 31 -10.01 13.62 1.43
C ALA A 31 -9.79 12.18 1.96
N ALA A 32 -10.49 11.20 1.41
CA ALA A 32 -10.35 9.80 1.80
C ALA A 32 -9.17 9.12 1.11
N GLU A 33 -8.88 9.45 -0.15
CA GLU A 33 -7.75 8.91 -0.94
C GLU A 33 -6.41 9.40 -0.40
N LYS A 34 -6.30 10.67 0.00
CA LYS A 34 -5.08 11.20 0.65
C LYS A 34 -4.66 10.40 1.89
N ARG A 35 -5.62 9.83 2.63
CA ARG A 35 -5.37 8.99 3.81
C ARG A 35 -4.99 7.55 3.48
N GLY A 36 -5.20 7.11 2.24
CA GLY A 36 -4.88 5.77 1.78
C GLY A 36 -3.42 5.60 1.33
N VAL A 37 -2.68 6.69 1.14
CA VAL A 37 -1.29 6.66 0.66
C VAL A 37 -0.36 6.34 1.83
N THR A 38 0.34 5.21 1.74
CA THR A 38 1.38 4.82 2.68
C THR A 38 2.68 4.67 1.92
N THR A 39 3.65 5.53 2.20
CA THR A 39 5.00 5.45 1.64
C THR A 39 5.94 5.11 2.78
N LEU A 40 6.22 3.82 2.97
CA LEU A 40 7.13 3.35 3.99
C LEU A 40 8.36 2.73 3.33
N ARG A 41 9.54 2.87 3.93
CA ARG A 41 10.75 2.17 3.49
C ARG A 41 11.23 1.32 4.64
N TYR A 42 11.37 0.03 4.41
CA TYR A 42 11.91 -0.89 5.41
C TYR A 42 13.23 -1.46 4.93
N GLN A 43 14.09 -1.79 5.87
CA GLN A 43 15.35 -2.49 5.63
C GLN A 43 15.38 -3.64 6.61
N GLN A 44 15.57 -4.86 6.09
CA GLN A 44 15.79 -6.01 6.95
C GLN A 44 17.26 -6.02 7.36
N TRP A 45 17.51 -6.09 8.67
CA TRP A 45 18.84 -6.22 9.24
C TRP A 45 19.01 -7.65 9.73
N ASP A 46 20.08 -8.31 9.31
CA ASP A 46 20.41 -9.66 9.74
C ASP A 46 21.90 -9.70 10.10
N ASN A 47 22.24 -10.32 11.24
CA ASN A 47 23.62 -10.42 11.75
C ASN A 47 24.40 -9.08 11.80
N GLY A 48 23.72 -7.96 12.05
CA GLY A 48 24.33 -6.63 12.16
C GLY A 48 24.66 -5.96 10.82
N LEU A 49 24.39 -6.62 9.69
CA LEU A 49 24.53 -6.05 8.35
C LEU A 49 23.15 -5.62 7.84
N GLY A 50 23.05 -4.36 7.40
CA GLY A 50 21.83 -3.83 6.81
C GLY A 50 21.62 -4.38 5.39
N GLY A 51 20.48 -5.03 5.15
CA GLY A 51 20.10 -5.58 3.85
C GLY A 51 19.59 -4.52 2.85
N GLN A 52 18.95 -4.96 1.77
CA GLN A 52 18.38 -4.05 0.77
C GLN A 52 17.20 -3.25 1.37
N GLN A 53 17.16 -1.95 1.07
CA GLN A 53 16.02 -1.12 1.44
C GLN A 53 14.89 -1.33 0.43
N VAL A 54 13.73 -1.76 0.94
CA VAL A 54 12.53 -2.02 0.16
C VAL A 54 11.50 -0.93 0.47
N THR A 55 10.98 -0.30 -0.58
CA THR A 55 9.87 0.64 -0.46
C THR A 55 8.55 -0.13 -0.47
N LEU A 56 7.73 0.09 0.54
CA LEU A 56 6.39 -0.47 0.71
C LEU A 56 5.37 0.60 0.30
N GLY A 57 4.72 0.39 -0.85
CA GLY A 57 3.75 1.29 -1.47
C GLY A 57 3.49 0.90 -2.94
N ASP A 58 2.45 1.47 -3.59
CA ASP A 58 2.25 1.29 -5.03
C ASP A 58 3.43 1.93 -5.80
N PRO A 59 4.19 1.18 -6.62
CA PRO A 59 5.33 1.71 -7.37
C PRO A 59 4.90 2.77 -8.41
N ASP A 60 3.65 2.73 -8.85
CA ASP A 60 3.10 3.61 -9.89
C ASP A 60 2.63 4.97 -9.33
N ALA A 61 2.49 5.11 -8.02
CA ALA A 61 2.17 6.40 -7.38
C ALA A 61 3.36 7.38 -7.39
N ASN A 62 4.55 6.88 -7.69
CA ASN A 62 5.76 7.67 -7.89
C ASN A 62 6.19 7.43 -9.34
N GLY A 63 5.66 8.22 -10.28
CA GLY A 63 5.84 8.09 -11.74
C GLY A 63 7.29 8.17 -12.21
N LEU A 64 8.09 7.18 -11.84
CA LEU A 64 9.49 7.00 -12.17
C LEU A 64 9.69 5.52 -12.55
N GLU A 65 8.90 5.04 -13.51
CA GLU A 65 9.33 3.92 -14.33
C GLU A 65 10.52 4.37 -15.17
N LYS A 66 11.70 3.90 -14.74
CA LYS A 66 12.85 3.51 -15.57
C LYS A 66 13.21 4.46 -16.71
N THR A 67 14.05 5.46 -16.41
CA THR A 67 15.08 5.89 -17.37
C THR A 67 16.44 5.34 -16.94
N ARG A 68 16.91 4.39 -17.77
CA ARG A 68 18.25 3.79 -17.84
C ARG A 68 18.53 2.55 -16.99
#